data_AF-A0AB34IZV4-F1
#
_entry.id   AF-A0AB34IZV4-F1
#
_cell.length_a   1.000
_cell.length_b   1.000
_cell.length_c   1.000
_cell.angle_alpha   90.00
_cell.angle_beta   90.00
_cell.angle_gamma   90.00
#
_symmetry.space_group_name_H-M   'P 1'
#
loop_
_entity.id
_entity.type
_entity.pdbx_description
1 polymer ?
#
loop_
_entity_poly.entity_id
_entity_poly.type
_entity_poly.pdbx_seq_one_letter_code
_entity_poly.pdbx_strand_id
1 'polypeptide(L)'
;MARLYSRREEEEEEPLGRPALAVHGEPSNEDSPPSDGHEYLRRVRKQALALPQVVSVPIGAPELRAADERSAARLRRSLLDERAADLPPPPPAVRPAREWQQQLLAAFAEARRSVERSSLGMQAERRALPRPHDVAGWALCLGLGRGASRAGGEAGKEEEEGEGEGEGEGEEMGVEEEGGEAHAAEAEAPREARPPLMSFVSQLDQQRAVAVLALLSSRLRKDGHATPTVGRWLFAVLARLEKELGADEAATVRSLLKTCWELRARRAEELGREDAARVPSDVATLNLLITITGGFFGQASSDEWLTP
;
A
#
# COMPACT_ATOMS: atom_id res chain seq x y z
N MET A 1 -44.28 -9.06 -1.53
CA MET A 1 -43.07 -8.19 -1.59
C MET A 1 -42.05 -8.87 -2.49
N ALA A 2 -42.29 -8.84 -3.80
CA ALA A 2 -41.36 -9.34 -4.81
C ALA A 2 -40.27 -8.29 -5.02
N ARG A 3 -39.00 -8.65 -4.79
CA ARG A 3 -37.87 -7.84 -5.23
C ARG A 3 -37.41 -8.37 -6.58
N LEU A 4 -37.62 -7.52 -7.57
CA LEU A 4 -37.12 -7.59 -8.94
C LEU A 4 -35.58 -7.68 -8.90
N TYR A 5 -35.02 -8.83 -9.27
CA TYR A 5 -33.65 -8.86 -9.79
C TYR A 5 -33.71 -8.38 -11.23
N SER A 6 -33.25 -7.15 -11.42
CA SER A 6 -33.04 -6.59 -12.75
C SER A 6 -32.09 -7.49 -13.53
N ARG A 7 -32.55 -7.86 -14.71
CA ARG A 7 -31.87 -8.54 -15.80
C ARG A 7 -30.53 -7.85 -16.07
N ARG A 8 -29.44 -8.44 -15.58
CA ARG A 8 -28.08 -8.13 -15.99
C ARG A 8 -27.85 -8.86 -17.31
N GLU A 9 -27.29 -8.15 -18.27
CA GLU A 9 -27.02 -8.58 -19.63
C GLU A 9 -26.38 -9.97 -19.64
N GLU A 10 -26.93 -10.85 -20.49
CA GLU A 10 -26.49 -12.22 -20.72
C GLU A 10 -25.10 -12.18 -21.39
N GLU A 11 -24.04 -11.95 -20.60
CA GLU A 11 -22.72 -12.45 -20.95
C GLU A 11 -22.83 -13.98 -21.00
N GLU A 12 -22.29 -14.59 -22.05
CA GLU A 12 -22.24 -16.05 -22.26
C GLU A 12 -21.41 -16.72 -21.14
N GLU A 13 -21.96 -16.80 -19.93
CA GLU A 13 -21.41 -17.62 -18.87
C GLU A 13 -21.45 -19.06 -19.37
N GLU A 14 -20.26 -19.64 -19.61
CA GLU A 14 -20.18 -21.07 -19.92
C GLU A 14 -20.85 -21.83 -18.78
N PRO A 15 -21.94 -22.58 -19.02
CA PRO A 15 -22.63 -23.25 -17.95
C PRO A 15 -21.66 -24.22 -17.27
N LEU A 16 -21.46 -24.02 -15.96
CA LEU A 16 -20.68 -24.93 -15.13
C LEU A 16 -21.25 -26.35 -15.30
N GLY A 17 -20.43 -27.27 -15.81
CA GLY A 17 -20.85 -28.65 -16.08
C GLY A 17 -21.32 -28.94 -17.51
N ARG A 18 -20.76 -28.27 -18.53
CA ARG A 18 -20.94 -28.68 -19.94
C ARG A 18 -20.67 -30.19 -20.10
N PRO A 19 -21.60 -30.97 -20.69
CA PRO A 19 -21.39 -32.38 -20.91
C PRO A 19 -20.17 -32.62 -21.80
N ALA A 20 -19.16 -33.34 -21.31
CA ALA A 20 -17.97 -33.67 -22.07
C ALA A 20 -18.26 -34.61 -23.26
N LEU A 21 -19.38 -35.35 -23.21
CA LEU A 21 -19.79 -36.31 -24.23
C LEU A 21 -21.23 -36.02 -24.69
N ALA A 22 -21.44 -36.02 -26.00
CA ALA A 22 -22.75 -35.89 -26.61
C ALA A 22 -23.48 -37.24 -26.51
N VAL A 23 -24.46 -37.30 -25.62
CA VAL A 23 -25.29 -38.49 -25.41
C VAL A 23 -26.72 -38.12 -25.80
N HIS A 24 -27.32 -38.87 -26.73
CA HIS A 24 -28.68 -38.65 -27.22
C HIS A 24 -29.52 -39.92 -27.06
N GLY A 25 -30.82 -39.75 -26.83
CA GLY A 25 -31.80 -40.84 -26.76
C GLY A 25 -31.96 -41.48 -25.36
N GLU A 26 -32.92 -42.40 -25.28
CA GLU A 26 -33.28 -43.16 -24.07
C GLU A 26 -32.59 -44.54 -24.03
N PRO A 27 -32.36 -45.14 -22.85
CA PRO A 27 -31.80 -46.48 -22.74
C PRO A 27 -32.76 -47.56 -23.27
N SER A 28 -32.22 -48.59 -23.94
CA SER A 28 -33.01 -49.59 -24.66
C SER A 28 -33.44 -50.80 -23.82
N ASN A 29 -32.57 -51.31 -22.94
CA ASN A 29 -32.89 -52.35 -21.95
C ASN A 29 -32.22 -51.97 -20.63
N GLU A 30 -32.84 -52.22 -19.48
CA GLU A 30 -32.26 -51.84 -18.18
C GLU A 30 -31.79 -53.05 -17.35
N ASP A 31 -32.34 -54.23 -17.64
CA ASP A 31 -32.14 -55.46 -16.87
C ASP A 31 -30.94 -56.32 -17.33
N SER A 32 -30.34 -55.99 -18.47
CA SER A 32 -29.11 -56.62 -18.97
C SER A 32 -27.94 -55.64 -18.89
N PRO A 33 -26.68 -56.12 -18.79
CA PRO A 33 -25.51 -55.24 -18.89
C PRO A 33 -25.55 -54.36 -20.15
N PRO A 34 -25.04 -53.12 -20.10
CA PRO A 34 -25.01 -52.24 -21.26
C PRO A 34 -24.19 -52.86 -22.38
N SER A 35 -24.73 -52.80 -23.61
CA SER A 35 -24.08 -53.37 -24.79
C SER A 35 -22.96 -52.48 -25.34
N ASP A 36 -23.00 -51.18 -25.05
CA ASP A 36 -21.99 -50.19 -25.46
C ASP A 36 -21.85 -49.04 -24.44
N GLY A 37 -20.76 -48.28 -24.53
CA GLY A 37 -20.47 -47.12 -23.68
C GLY A 37 -21.51 -46.01 -23.78
N HIS A 38 -22.09 -45.75 -24.96
CA HIS A 38 -23.18 -44.75 -25.09
C HIS A 38 -24.47 -45.21 -24.42
N GLU A 39 -24.75 -46.52 -24.42
CA GLU A 39 -25.90 -47.08 -23.71
C GLU A 39 -25.74 -46.94 -22.20
N TYR A 40 -24.53 -47.20 -21.69
CA TYR A 40 -24.19 -46.94 -20.31
C TYR A 40 -24.43 -45.48 -19.92
N LEU A 41 -23.93 -44.52 -20.71
CA LEU A 41 -24.11 -43.08 -20.41
C LEU A 41 -25.57 -42.63 -20.46
N ARG A 42 -26.41 -43.20 -21.34
CA ARG A 42 -27.87 -42.95 -21.34
C ARG A 42 -28.51 -43.41 -20.04
N ARG A 43 -28.17 -44.61 -19.55
CA ARG A 43 -28.68 -45.13 -18.27
C ARG A 43 -28.22 -44.29 -17.08
N VAL A 44 -26.94 -43.90 -17.04
CA VAL A 44 -26.39 -43.03 -15.99
C VAL A 44 -27.09 -41.67 -15.99
N ARG A 45 -27.36 -41.06 -17.15
CA ARG A 45 -28.15 -39.81 -17.24
C ARG A 45 -29.54 -39.99 -16.66
N LYS A 46 -30.25 -41.05 -17.04
CA LYS A 46 -31.59 -41.35 -16.52
C LYS A 46 -31.58 -41.56 -15.01
N GLN A 47 -30.60 -42.30 -14.49
CA GLN A 47 -30.43 -42.53 -13.05
C GLN A 47 -30.08 -41.24 -12.30
N ALA A 48 -29.16 -40.43 -12.82
CA ALA A 48 -28.78 -39.16 -12.22
C ALA A 48 -29.96 -38.17 -12.16
N LEU A 49 -30.82 -38.15 -13.18
CA LEU A 49 -32.05 -37.35 -13.19
C LEU A 49 -33.09 -37.82 -12.16
N ALA A 50 -33.07 -39.10 -11.81
CA ALA A 50 -33.95 -39.67 -10.78
C ALA A 50 -33.45 -39.41 -9.35
N LEU A 51 -32.17 -39.05 -9.19
CA LEU A 51 -31.57 -38.74 -7.89
C LEU A 51 -31.74 -37.25 -7.53
N PRO A 52 -31.80 -36.91 -6.23
CA PRO A 52 -31.82 -35.52 -5.79
C PRO A 52 -30.51 -34.80 -6.15
N GLN A 53 -30.60 -33.63 -6.78
CA GLN A 53 -29.41 -32.86 -7.19
C GLN A 53 -28.60 -32.32 -6.02
N VAL A 54 -29.24 -32.07 -4.88
CA VAL A 54 -28.59 -31.58 -3.66
C VAL A 54 -29.04 -32.45 -2.51
N VAL A 55 -28.08 -33.02 -1.78
CA VAL A 55 -28.32 -33.77 -0.55
C VAL A 55 -27.53 -33.11 0.56
N SER A 56 -28.24 -32.54 1.54
CA SER A 56 -27.62 -32.03 2.76
C SER A 56 -27.70 -33.07 3.86
N VAL A 57 -26.56 -33.49 4.39
CA VAL A 57 -26.51 -34.39 5.55
C VAL A 57 -26.10 -33.57 6.78
N PRO A 58 -26.90 -33.52 7.86
CA PRO A 58 -26.52 -32.84 9.07
C PRO A 58 -25.37 -33.60 9.75
N ILE A 59 -24.17 -33.03 9.74
CA ILE A 59 -23.01 -33.59 10.43
C ILE A 59 -23.07 -33.18 11.90
N GLY A 60 -23.48 -34.10 12.76
CA GLY A 60 -23.45 -33.93 14.21
C GLY A 60 -22.10 -34.33 14.78
N ALA A 61 -21.13 -33.42 14.80
CA ALA A 61 -19.88 -33.62 15.53
C ALA A 61 -19.52 -32.34 16.31
N PRO A 62 -19.69 -32.31 17.64
CA PRO A 62 -19.30 -31.16 18.45
C PRO A 62 -17.79 -30.88 18.38
N GLU A 63 -16.98 -31.92 18.14
CA GLU A 63 -15.52 -31.82 17.98
C GLU A 63 -15.11 -31.08 16.70
N LEU A 64 -15.82 -31.29 15.58
CA LEU A 64 -15.59 -30.55 14.34
C LEU A 64 -15.92 -29.07 14.52
N ARG A 65 -17.01 -28.74 15.24
CA ARG A 65 -17.37 -27.34 15.52
C ARG A 65 -16.34 -26.66 16.41
N ALA A 66 -15.86 -27.32 17.45
CA ALA A 66 -14.85 -26.74 18.34
C ALA A 66 -13.46 -26.59 17.67
N ALA A 67 -13.12 -27.45 16.72
CA ALA A 67 -11.92 -27.32 15.91
C ALA A 67 -12.06 -26.22 14.84
N ASP A 68 -13.24 -26.10 14.23
CA ASP A 68 -13.57 -25.04 13.28
C ASP A 68 -13.62 -23.67 13.96
N GLU A 69 -14.20 -23.54 15.15
CA GLU A 69 -14.17 -22.27 15.91
C GLU A 69 -12.74 -21.83 16.26
N ARG A 70 -11.86 -22.76 16.65
CA ARG A 70 -10.46 -22.46 16.92
C ARG A 70 -9.70 -22.08 15.64
N SER A 71 -10.00 -22.75 14.53
CA SER A 71 -9.38 -22.49 13.23
C SER A 71 -9.89 -21.19 12.64
N ALA A 72 -11.20 -20.94 12.68
CA ALA A 72 -11.86 -19.71 12.31
C ALA A 72 -11.42 -18.54 13.19
N ALA A 73 -11.23 -18.70 14.49
CA ALA A 73 -10.66 -17.66 15.35
C ALA A 73 -9.20 -17.34 14.98
N ARG A 74 -8.40 -18.37 14.71
CA ARG A 74 -7.01 -18.22 14.26
C ARG A 74 -6.94 -17.56 12.87
N LEU A 75 -7.80 -17.96 11.94
CA LEU A 75 -7.90 -17.40 10.59
C LEU A 75 -8.49 -15.99 10.62
N ARG A 76 -9.48 -15.70 11.46
CA ARG A 76 -9.99 -14.34 11.70
C ARG A 76 -8.88 -13.41 12.19
N ARG A 77 -8.11 -13.86 13.19
CA ARG A 77 -6.98 -13.08 13.70
C ARG A 77 -5.84 -12.94 12.69
N SER A 78 -5.62 -13.93 11.81
CA SER A 78 -4.49 -13.91 10.88
C SER A 78 -4.80 -13.28 9.52
N LEU A 79 -6.05 -13.36 9.04
CA LEU A 79 -6.44 -12.96 7.68
C LEU A 79 -7.44 -11.80 7.65
N LEU A 80 -8.23 -11.59 8.71
CA LEU A 80 -9.25 -10.54 8.77
C LEU A 80 -8.84 -9.34 9.62
N ASP A 81 -7.90 -9.51 10.56
CA ASP A 81 -7.31 -8.43 11.37
C ASP A 81 -6.57 -7.39 10.52
N GLU A 82 -6.03 -7.82 9.37
CA GLU A 82 -5.48 -6.92 8.36
C GLU A 82 -6.57 -6.11 7.63
N ARG A 83 -7.77 -6.66 7.47
CA ARG A 83 -8.81 -6.09 6.61
C ARG A 83 -9.68 -5.05 7.31
N ALA A 84 -9.96 -5.20 8.60
CA ALA A 84 -10.73 -4.24 9.39
C ALA A 84 -10.74 -4.67 10.85
N ALA A 85 -9.69 -4.37 11.62
CA ALA A 85 -10.00 -4.07 13.01
C ALA A 85 -10.84 -2.80 12.94
N ASP A 86 -12.11 -2.85 13.37
CA ASP A 86 -12.98 -1.70 13.53
C ASP A 86 -12.22 -0.67 14.37
N LEU A 87 -11.58 0.27 13.69
CA LEU A 87 -10.73 1.24 14.35
C LEU A 87 -11.68 2.06 15.23
N PRO A 88 -11.46 2.12 16.56
CA PRO A 88 -12.42 2.71 17.47
C PRO A 88 -12.63 4.19 17.10
N PRO A 89 -13.88 4.68 17.07
CA PRO A 89 -14.17 6.03 16.62
C PRO A 89 -13.37 7.05 17.45
N PRO A 90 -12.87 8.13 16.84
CA PRO A 90 -12.06 9.11 17.55
C PRO A 90 -12.86 9.71 18.71
N PRO A 91 -12.19 9.98 19.85
CA PRO A 91 -12.78 10.77 20.92
C PRO A 91 -13.32 12.10 20.38
N PRO A 92 -14.47 12.61 20.88
CA PRO A 92 -15.09 13.82 20.35
C PRO A 92 -14.17 15.04 20.31
N ALA A 93 -13.25 15.16 21.27
CA ALA A 93 -12.32 16.28 21.40
C ALA A 93 -11.35 16.44 20.21
N VAL A 94 -11.01 15.36 19.52
CA VAL A 94 -10.04 15.35 18.40
C VAL A 94 -10.68 15.02 17.06
N ARG A 95 -12.01 14.87 17.03
CA ARG A 95 -12.77 14.51 15.82
C ARG A 95 -12.86 15.72 14.88
N PRO A 96 -12.44 15.59 13.61
CA PRO A 96 -12.62 16.66 12.64
C PRO A 96 -14.09 16.75 12.20
N ALA A 97 -14.60 17.98 12.08
CA ALA A 97 -15.96 18.25 11.58
C ALA A 97 -16.16 17.78 10.13
N ARG A 98 -17.37 17.33 9.80
CA ARG A 98 -17.68 16.78 8.46
C ARG A 98 -17.47 17.78 7.33
N GLU A 99 -17.84 19.04 7.54
CA GLU A 99 -17.64 20.11 6.55
C GLU A 99 -16.15 20.33 6.26
N TRP A 100 -15.32 20.31 7.31
CA TRP A 100 -13.86 20.41 7.17
C TRP A 100 -13.29 19.23 6.37
N GLN A 101 -13.77 18.01 6.62
CA GLN A 101 -13.35 16.82 5.86
C GLN A 101 -13.70 16.98 4.37
N GLN A 102 -14.92 17.43 4.05
CA GLN A 102 -15.36 17.65 2.66
C GLN A 102 -14.52 18.73 1.96
N GLN A 103 -14.27 19.85 2.63
CA GLN A 103 -13.41 20.92 2.11
C GLN A 103 -11.98 20.43 1.87
N LEU A 104 -11.43 19.65 2.80
CA LEU A 104 -10.11 19.05 2.66
C LEU A 104 -10.03 18.11 1.45
N LEU A 105 -11.02 17.22 1.28
CA LEU A 105 -11.05 16.29 0.15
C LEU A 105 -11.15 17.02 -1.20
N ALA A 106 -11.94 18.10 -1.27
CA ALA A 106 -12.03 18.95 -2.45
C ALA A 106 -10.69 19.64 -2.76
N ALA A 107 -10.06 20.25 -1.75
CA ALA A 107 -8.75 20.89 -1.88
C ALA A 107 -7.65 19.87 -2.27
N PHE A 108 -7.71 18.65 -1.71
CA PHE A 108 -6.79 17.58 -2.06
C PHE A 108 -6.95 17.15 -3.52
N ALA A 109 -8.19 16.99 -4.00
CA ALA A 109 -8.45 16.68 -5.41
C ALA A 109 -7.97 17.78 -6.37
N GLU A 110 -7.98 19.04 -5.95
CA GLU A 110 -7.37 20.14 -6.71
C GLU A 110 -5.84 20.09 -6.69
N ALA A 111 -5.23 19.83 -5.52
CA ALA A 111 -3.79 19.69 -5.39
C ALA A 111 -3.24 18.58 -6.31
N ARG A 112 -3.94 17.44 -6.39
CA ARG A 112 -3.61 16.34 -7.32
C ARG A 112 -3.61 16.79 -8.78
N ARG A 113 -4.68 17.46 -9.22
CA ARG A 113 -4.77 18.03 -10.57
C ARG A 113 -3.64 19.00 -10.86
N SER A 114 -3.15 19.72 -9.85
CA SER A 114 -1.97 20.58 -9.99
C SER A 114 -0.66 19.81 -10.16
N VAL A 115 -0.49 18.70 -9.44
CA VAL A 115 0.68 17.82 -9.56
C VAL A 115 0.71 17.16 -10.94
N GLU A 116 -0.44 16.67 -11.42
CA GLU A 116 -0.59 16.06 -12.74
C GLU A 116 -0.32 17.04 -13.88
N ARG A 117 -0.80 18.29 -13.78
CA ARG A 117 -0.46 19.34 -14.76
C ARG A 117 1.04 19.65 -14.78
N SER A 118 1.66 19.70 -13.61
CA SER A 118 3.10 19.97 -13.47
C SER A 118 3.97 18.85 -14.03
N SER A 119 3.51 17.59 -13.98
CA SER A 119 4.27 16.45 -14.53
C SER A 119 4.36 16.47 -16.05
N LEU A 120 3.38 17.05 -16.73
CA LEU A 120 3.38 17.21 -18.19
C LEU A 120 4.36 18.29 -18.65
N GLY A 121 4.49 19.40 -17.90
CA GLY A 121 5.32 20.54 -18.28
C GLY A 121 6.80 20.45 -17.89
N MET A 122 7.14 19.67 -16.85
CA MET A 122 8.49 19.68 -16.25
C MET A 122 9.40 18.53 -16.69
N GLN A 123 9.11 17.90 -17.82
CA GLN A 123 9.92 16.79 -18.37
C GLN A 123 11.38 17.17 -18.68
N ALA A 124 11.71 18.48 -18.75
CA ALA A 124 13.02 19.00 -19.12
C ALA A 124 14.09 18.97 -17.99
N GLU A 125 13.71 18.89 -16.71
CA GLU A 125 14.64 18.91 -15.57
C GLU A 125 14.52 17.65 -14.69
N ARG A 126 14.74 16.47 -15.30
CA ARG A 126 14.69 15.21 -14.58
C ARG A 126 15.92 15.06 -13.67
N ARG A 127 15.70 14.98 -12.36
CA ARG A 127 16.72 14.64 -11.37
C ARG A 127 16.89 13.13 -11.33
N ALA A 128 18.10 12.67 -11.03
CA ALA A 128 18.34 11.27 -10.75
C ALA A 128 17.61 10.89 -9.45
N LEU A 129 16.58 10.04 -9.55
CA LEU A 129 15.84 9.52 -8.41
C LEU A 129 16.42 8.17 -7.96
N PRO A 130 16.46 7.88 -6.64
CA PRO A 130 16.83 6.57 -6.15
C PRO A 130 15.92 5.47 -6.69
N ARG A 131 16.43 4.23 -6.66
CA ARG A 131 15.61 3.05 -6.98
C ARG A 131 14.52 2.87 -5.91
N PRO A 132 13.34 2.29 -6.21
CA PRO A 132 12.28 2.09 -5.22
C PRO A 132 12.76 1.38 -3.94
N HIS A 133 13.64 0.39 -4.07
CA HIS A 133 14.16 -0.36 -2.92
C HIS A 133 15.33 0.31 -2.18
N ASP A 134 15.84 1.46 -2.66
CA ASP A 134 16.96 2.17 -2.04
C ASP A 134 16.48 3.07 -0.89
N VAL A 135 16.20 2.44 0.24
CA VAL A 135 15.71 3.10 1.47
C VAL A 135 16.68 4.19 1.96
N ALA A 136 17.99 3.97 1.83
CA ALA A 136 19.01 4.91 2.29
C ALA A 136 19.06 6.16 1.40
N GLY A 137 19.03 5.97 0.07
CA GLY A 137 18.96 7.06 -0.90
C GLY A 137 17.70 7.91 -0.70
N TRP A 138 16.53 7.28 -0.52
CA TRP A 138 15.30 8.02 -0.22
C TRP A 138 15.37 8.77 1.10
N ALA A 139 15.92 8.17 2.17
CA ALA A 139 16.09 8.87 3.44
C ALA A 139 16.97 10.13 3.28
N LEU A 140 18.05 10.06 2.49
CA LEU A 140 18.89 11.22 2.18
C LEU A 140 18.14 12.30 1.38
N CYS A 141 17.40 11.92 0.33
CA CYS A 141 16.65 12.85 -0.51
C CYS A 141 15.58 13.63 0.26
N LEU A 142 14.90 12.96 1.19
CA LEU A 142 13.85 13.53 2.04
C LEU A 142 14.42 14.36 3.21
N GLY A 143 15.75 14.36 3.39
CA GLY A 143 16.40 14.95 4.56
C GLY A 143 16.04 14.25 5.88
N LEU A 144 15.72 12.96 5.80
CA LEU A 144 15.42 12.06 6.93
C LEU A 144 16.60 11.13 7.26
N GLY A 145 17.71 11.26 6.53
CA GLY A 145 18.98 10.63 6.85
C GLY A 145 19.56 11.29 8.09
N ARG A 146 19.75 10.51 9.16
CA ARG A 146 20.61 10.93 10.27
C ARG A 146 21.93 11.36 9.66
N GLY A 147 22.41 12.55 10.01
CA GLY A 147 23.71 13.05 9.54
C GLY A 147 24.76 11.94 9.70
N ALA A 148 25.22 11.41 8.57
CA ALA A 148 26.33 10.48 8.56
C ALA A 148 27.58 11.30 8.89
N SER A 149 27.88 11.39 10.18
CA SER A 149 29.25 11.59 10.62
C SER A 149 30.06 10.46 9.97
N ARG A 150 30.92 10.82 9.02
CA ARG A 150 31.87 9.93 8.36
C ARG A 150 32.82 9.38 9.42
N ALA A 151 32.53 8.21 9.97
CA ALA A 151 33.53 7.32 10.54
C ALA A 151 33.79 6.25 9.49
N GLY A 152 35.04 6.17 9.04
CA GLY A 152 35.46 5.41 7.86
C GLY A 152 35.54 3.90 8.04
N GLY A 153 35.96 3.27 6.94
CA GLY A 153 36.28 1.86 6.79
C GLY A 153 35.08 1.03 6.34
N GLU A 154 35.11 0.20 5.32
CA GLU A 154 36.16 -0.25 4.40
C GLU A 154 35.38 -0.86 3.22
N ALA A 155 35.67 -0.41 2.01
CA ALA A 155 35.20 -1.08 0.81
C ALA A 155 36.19 -2.19 0.49
N GLY A 156 35.86 -3.42 0.88
CA GLY A 156 36.54 -4.62 0.40
C GLY A 156 36.36 -4.72 -1.11
N LYS A 157 37.41 -4.37 -1.84
CA LYS A 157 37.54 -4.56 -3.28
C LYS A 157 38.37 -5.84 -3.43
N GLU A 158 37.74 -6.92 -3.85
CA GLU A 158 38.46 -8.11 -4.29
C GLU A 158 39.18 -7.78 -5.60
N GLU A 159 40.48 -7.98 -5.57
CA GLU A 159 41.45 -7.76 -6.64
C GLU A 159 41.37 -8.93 -7.63
N GLU A 160 41.36 -8.62 -8.92
CA GLU A 160 41.74 -9.56 -9.97
C GLU A 160 43.02 -9.00 -10.60
N GLU A 161 44.13 -9.67 -10.29
CA GLU A 161 45.48 -9.36 -10.73
C GLU A 161 45.65 -9.67 -12.23
N GLY A 162 46.15 -8.70 -12.99
CA GLY A 162 46.60 -8.86 -14.36
C GLY A 162 47.96 -8.19 -14.51
N GLU A 163 49.01 -9.01 -14.54
CA GLU A 163 50.41 -8.64 -14.73
C GLU A 163 50.65 -8.02 -16.12
N GLY A 164 51.52 -7.02 -16.18
CA GLY A 164 51.98 -6.40 -17.43
C GLY A 164 53.10 -5.41 -17.17
N GLU A 165 54.34 -5.93 -17.18
CA GLU A 165 55.59 -5.17 -17.13
C GLU A 165 55.78 -4.30 -18.38
N GLY A 166 56.40 -3.14 -18.20
CA GLY A 166 56.80 -2.25 -19.28
C GLY A 166 57.56 -1.04 -18.76
N GLU A 167 58.89 -1.18 -18.70
CA GLU A 167 59.85 -0.13 -18.38
C GLU A 167 59.86 0.98 -19.46
N GLY A 168 60.12 2.22 -19.03
CA GLY A 168 60.33 3.36 -19.92
C GLY A 168 60.72 4.61 -19.13
N GLU A 169 62.02 4.87 -19.10
CA GLU A 169 62.69 6.01 -18.48
C GLU A 169 62.26 7.36 -19.06
N GLY A 170 62.39 8.44 -18.27
CA GLY A 170 62.63 9.78 -18.83
C GLY A 170 61.96 10.95 -18.12
N GLU A 171 62.81 11.78 -17.51
CA GLU A 171 62.70 13.25 -17.39
C GLU A 171 61.98 13.86 -16.17
N GLU A 172 62.83 14.28 -15.23
CA GLU A 172 62.59 15.39 -14.30
C GLU A 172 62.23 16.69 -15.05
N MET A 173 61.17 17.36 -14.61
CA MET A 173 61.17 18.82 -14.55
C MET A 173 60.33 19.29 -13.37
N GLY A 174 60.99 19.99 -12.44
CA GLY A 174 60.35 20.70 -11.35
C GLY A 174 59.64 21.95 -11.84
N VAL A 175 58.45 22.20 -11.29
CA VAL A 175 57.82 23.52 -11.29
C VAL A 175 57.14 23.70 -9.93
N GLU A 176 57.82 24.50 -9.12
CA GLU A 176 57.33 25.55 -8.21
C GLU A 176 55.95 25.34 -7.54
N GLU A 177 56.01 25.18 -6.21
CA GLU A 177 54.90 25.43 -5.29
C GLU A 177 54.42 26.88 -5.43
N GLU A 178 53.18 27.07 -5.89
CA GLU A 178 52.38 28.23 -5.53
C GLU A 178 51.19 27.78 -4.68
N GLY A 179 51.17 28.30 -3.45
CA GLY A 179 50.09 28.12 -2.49
C GLY A 179 48.78 28.66 -3.04
N GLY A 180 47.89 27.76 -3.43
CA GLY A 180 46.47 28.02 -3.61
C GLY A 180 45.76 27.72 -2.30
N GLU A 181 45.29 28.77 -1.65
CA GLU A 181 44.49 28.75 -0.43
C GLU A 181 43.45 27.62 -0.46
N ALA A 182 43.61 26.67 0.46
CA ALA A 182 42.56 25.73 0.78
C ALA A 182 41.36 26.54 1.30
N HIS A 183 40.42 26.85 0.41
CA HIS A 183 39.07 27.20 0.80
C HIS A 183 38.55 26.01 1.62
N ALA A 184 38.67 26.17 2.94
CA ALA A 184 38.06 25.30 3.93
C ALA A 184 36.60 25.15 3.50
N ALA A 185 36.28 23.96 3.00
CA ALA A 185 34.92 23.58 2.67
C ALA A 185 34.11 23.81 3.93
N GLU A 186 33.30 24.89 3.90
CA GLU A 186 32.42 25.27 4.98
C GLU A 186 31.69 24.01 5.43
N ALA A 187 31.84 23.68 6.71
CA ALA A 187 31.12 22.60 7.33
C ALA A 187 29.63 22.87 7.15
N GLU A 188 29.02 22.21 6.16
CA GLU A 188 27.60 22.36 5.87
C GLU A 188 26.81 22.10 7.14
N ALA A 189 26.01 23.10 7.53
CA ALA A 189 25.06 23.05 8.62
C ALA A 189 24.17 21.79 8.53
N PRO A 190 23.51 21.35 9.62
CA PRO A 190 22.60 20.20 9.60
C PRO A 190 21.61 20.37 8.44
N ARG A 191 21.76 19.58 7.37
CA ARG A 191 21.00 19.74 6.13
C ARG A 191 19.52 19.68 6.48
N GLU A 192 18.87 20.85 6.50
CA GLU A 192 17.45 20.98 6.81
C GLU A 192 16.65 20.07 5.91
N ALA A 193 15.61 19.46 6.46
CA ALA A 193 14.80 18.51 5.71
C ALA A 193 14.19 19.19 4.48
N ARG A 194 14.52 18.69 3.29
CA ARG A 194 14.09 19.30 2.03
C ARG A 194 12.57 19.19 1.90
N PRO A 195 11.86 20.27 1.53
CA PRO A 195 10.43 20.21 1.31
C PRO A 195 10.08 19.44 0.03
N PRO A 196 8.87 18.87 -0.09
CA PRO A 196 8.40 18.22 -1.29
C PRO A 196 8.13 19.23 -2.41
N LEU A 197 9.15 19.56 -3.20
CA LEU A 197 9.02 20.43 -4.36
C LEU A 197 8.20 19.75 -5.46
N MET A 198 7.37 20.51 -6.17
CA MET A 198 6.59 19.99 -7.29
C MET A 198 7.47 19.36 -8.38
N SER A 199 8.67 19.92 -8.61
CA SER A 199 9.66 19.36 -9.53
C SER A 199 10.10 17.96 -9.16
N PHE A 200 10.14 17.63 -7.86
CA PHE A 200 10.55 16.33 -7.38
C PHE A 200 9.37 15.36 -7.37
N VAL A 201 8.23 15.80 -6.82
CA VAL A 201 7.03 14.98 -6.66
C VAL A 201 6.46 14.55 -8.01
N SER A 202 6.51 15.43 -9.03
CA SER A 202 6.03 15.11 -10.37
C SER A 202 6.83 14.00 -11.08
N GLN A 203 8.08 13.78 -10.67
CA GLN A 203 8.98 12.75 -11.24
C GLN A 203 8.79 11.36 -10.61
N LEU A 204 8.08 11.27 -9.48
CA LEU A 204 7.78 9.97 -8.87
C LEU A 204 6.81 9.22 -9.78
N ASP A 205 7.21 8.01 -10.18
CA ASP A 205 6.27 7.02 -10.72
C ASP A 205 5.50 6.35 -9.56
N GLN A 206 4.51 5.53 -9.90
CA GLN A 206 3.67 4.87 -8.91
C GLN A 206 4.48 4.02 -7.93
N GLN A 207 5.47 3.26 -8.43
CA GLN A 207 6.30 2.36 -7.62
C GLN A 207 7.19 3.14 -6.63
N ARG A 208 7.81 4.24 -7.07
CA ARG A 208 8.60 5.12 -6.21
C ARG A 208 7.73 5.86 -5.20
N ALA A 209 6.55 6.32 -5.60
CA ALA A 209 5.62 6.98 -4.68
C ALA A 209 5.23 6.03 -3.53
N VAL A 210 4.92 4.78 -3.84
CA VAL A 210 4.57 3.75 -2.85
C VAL A 210 5.76 3.41 -1.95
N ALA A 211 6.97 3.27 -2.52
CA ALA A 211 8.18 3.03 -1.74
C ALA A 211 8.48 4.17 -0.74
N VAL A 212 8.34 5.42 -1.19
CA VAL A 212 8.49 6.59 -0.33
C VAL A 212 7.39 6.62 0.74
N LEU A 213 6.15 6.29 0.39
CA LEU A 213 5.04 6.19 1.34
C LEU A 213 5.34 5.17 2.44
N ALA A 214 5.84 3.98 2.08
CA ALA A 214 6.19 2.93 3.03
C ALA A 214 7.34 3.38 3.97
N LEU A 215 8.36 4.04 3.43
CA LEU A 215 9.45 4.62 4.23
C LEU A 215 8.95 5.66 5.23
N LEU A 216 8.12 6.60 4.77
CA LEU A 216 7.55 7.65 5.60
C LEU A 216 6.60 7.07 6.67
N SER A 217 5.85 6.02 6.34
CA SER A 217 4.98 5.30 7.28
C SER A 217 5.79 4.62 8.39
N SER A 218 6.91 3.97 8.03
CA SER A 218 7.85 3.39 8.99
C SER A 218 8.47 4.45 9.90
N ARG A 219 8.84 5.61 9.33
CA ARG A 219 9.33 6.76 10.11
C ARG A 219 8.27 7.33 11.05
N LEU A 220 7.06 7.56 10.57
CA LEU A 220 5.93 8.03 11.39
C LEU A 220 5.69 7.10 12.58
N ARG A 221 5.70 5.78 12.34
CA ARG A 221 5.56 4.77 13.41
C ARG A 221 6.71 4.83 14.41
N LYS A 222 7.94 5.01 13.94
CA LYS A 222 9.14 5.09 14.80
C LYS A 222 9.16 6.36 15.67
N ASP A 223 8.81 7.49 15.09
CA ASP A 223 8.84 8.79 15.78
C ASP A 223 7.66 8.93 16.76
N GLY A 224 6.58 8.16 16.54
CA GLY A 224 5.40 8.14 17.41
C GLY A 224 4.53 9.40 17.31
N HIS A 225 4.85 10.32 16.40
CA HIS A 225 4.10 11.55 16.16
C HIS A 225 4.33 12.08 14.74
N ALA A 226 3.38 12.85 14.23
CA ALA A 226 3.47 13.44 12.90
C ALA A 226 4.30 14.72 12.94
N THR A 227 5.57 14.64 12.57
CA THR A 227 6.40 15.85 12.37
C THR A 227 5.90 16.64 11.15
N PRO A 228 6.02 17.97 11.13
CA PRO A 228 5.60 18.79 9.99
C PRO A 228 6.26 18.36 8.67
N THR A 229 7.52 17.94 8.72
CA THR A 229 8.28 17.43 7.57
C THR A 229 7.65 16.15 7.02
N VAL A 230 7.46 15.14 7.88
CA VAL A 230 6.88 13.85 7.45
C VAL A 230 5.45 14.04 6.96
N GLY A 231 4.66 14.88 7.64
CA GLY A 231 3.30 15.22 7.22
C GLY A 231 3.22 15.85 5.82
N ARG A 232 4.08 16.83 5.51
CA ARG A 232 4.16 17.46 4.18
C ARG A 232 4.54 16.45 3.09
N TRP A 233 5.53 15.60 3.36
CA TRP A 233 5.95 14.56 2.41
C TRP A 233 4.87 13.50 2.20
N LEU A 234 4.22 13.03 3.27
CA LEU A 234 3.10 12.10 3.17
C LEU A 234 1.97 12.70 2.33
N PHE A 235 1.59 13.95 2.58
CA PHE A 235 0.57 14.64 1.78
C PHE A 235 0.96 14.73 0.30
N ALA A 236 2.20 15.15 0.01
CA ALA A 236 2.67 15.31 -1.37
C ALA A 236 2.74 13.97 -2.12
N VAL A 237 3.19 12.91 -1.46
CA VAL A 237 3.24 11.56 -2.03
C VAL A 237 1.84 11.00 -2.25
N LEU A 238 0.93 11.16 -1.28
CA LEU A 238 -0.49 10.80 -1.44
C LEU A 238 -1.13 11.57 -2.61
N ALA A 239 -0.80 12.85 -2.78
CA ALA A 239 -1.28 13.64 -3.92
C ALA A 239 -0.73 13.14 -5.27
N ARG A 240 0.39 12.42 -5.26
CA ARG A 240 1.01 11.87 -6.47
C ARG A 240 0.52 10.46 -6.84
N LEU A 241 0.13 9.64 -5.86
CA LEU A 241 -0.39 8.29 -6.09
C LEU A 241 -1.57 8.31 -7.04
N GLU A 242 -1.77 7.30 -7.86
CA GLU A 242 -2.99 7.18 -8.68
C GLU A 242 -4.22 6.86 -7.82
N LYS A 243 -5.41 7.23 -8.29
CA LYS A 243 -6.67 6.98 -7.55
C LYS A 243 -6.99 5.49 -7.51
N GLU A 244 -6.83 4.80 -8.64
CA GLU A 244 -7.04 3.36 -8.76
C GLU A 244 -5.81 2.64 -8.21
N LEU A 245 -5.86 2.25 -6.94
CA LEU A 245 -4.75 1.55 -6.28
C LEU A 245 -4.85 0.04 -6.55
N GLY A 246 -3.73 -0.58 -6.91
CA GLY A 246 -3.59 -2.02 -6.86
C GLY A 246 -3.65 -2.55 -5.41
N ALA A 247 -3.71 -3.87 -5.27
CA ALA A 247 -3.86 -4.52 -3.97
C ALA A 247 -2.73 -4.17 -2.99
N ASP A 248 -1.49 -4.14 -3.47
CA ASP A 248 -0.30 -3.88 -2.66
C ASP A 248 -0.18 -2.40 -2.25
N GLU A 249 -0.50 -1.48 -3.17
CA GLU A 249 -0.54 -0.06 -2.86
C GLU A 249 -1.65 0.26 -1.85
N ALA A 250 -2.83 -0.33 -2.04
CA ALA A 250 -3.94 -0.21 -1.10
C ALA A 250 -3.58 -0.76 0.29
N ALA A 251 -2.84 -1.88 0.36
CA ALA A 251 -2.34 -2.42 1.63
C ALA A 251 -1.39 -1.44 2.33
N THR A 252 -0.50 -0.78 1.59
CA THR A 252 0.42 0.23 2.13
C THR A 252 -0.33 1.45 2.67
N VAL A 253 -1.31 1.97 1.90
CA VAL A 253 -2.16 3.08 2.33
C VAL A 253 -2.99 2.71 3.57
N ARG A 254 -3.50 1.48 3.64
CA ARG A 254 -4.24 0.99 4.81
C ARG A 254 -3.35 0.86 6.04
N SER A 255 -2.10 0.41 5.88
CA SER A 255 -1.12 0.36 6.96
C SER A 255 -0.81 1.77 7.50
N LEU A 256 -0.69 2.77 6.61
CA LEU A 256 -0.55 4.18 7.00
C LEU A 256 -1.78 4.68 7.76
N LEU A 257 -2.99 4.42 7.25
CA LEU A 257 -4.25 4.78 7.90
C LEU A 257 -4.31 4.25 9.34
N LYS A 258 -4.03 2.95 9.53
CA LYS A 258 -3.98 2.33 10.85
C LYS A 258 -2.95 2.99 11.76
N THR A 259 -1.74 3.23 11.26
CA THR A 259 -0.68 3.92 12.00
C THR A 259 -1.14 5.31 12.46
N CYS A 260 -1.69 6.12 11.55
CA CYS A 260 -2.16 7.46 11.88
C CYS A 260 -3.28 7.42 12.93
N TRP A 261 -4.17 6.45 12.83
CA TRP A 261 -5.27 6.28 13.77
C TRP A 261 -4.79 5.88 15.16
N GLU A 262 -3.91 4.89 15.27
CA GLU A 262 -3.29 4.46 16.54
C GLU A 262 -2.59 5.63 17.23
N LEU A 263 -1.83 6.44 16.48
CA LEU A 263 -1.15 7.61 17.02
C LEU A 263 -2.14 8.69 17.48
N ARG A 264 -3.21 8.94 16.71
CA ARG A 264 -4.24 9.90 17.10
C ARG A 264 -4.95 9.47 18.38
N ALA A 265 -5.27 8.18 18.53
CA ALA A 265 -5.91 7.65 19.73
C ALA A 265 -5.02 7.86 20.97
N ARG A 266 -3.73 7.54 20.88
CA ARG A 266 -2.75 7.79 21.96
C ARG A 266 -2.67 9.26 22.33
N ARG A 267 -2.57 10.16 21.33
CA ARG A 267 -2.53 11.61 21.57
C ARG A 267 -3.81 12.14 22.20
N ALA A 268 -4.97 11.62 21.81
CA ALA A 268 -6.24 12.01 22.39
C ALA A 268 -6.34 11.66 23.88
N GLU A 269 -5.77 10.53 24.31
CA GLU A 269 -5.68 10.16 25.73
C GLU A 269 -4.74 11.07 26.53
N GLU A 270 -3.67 11.56 25.92
CA GLU A 270 -2.75 12.52 26.53
C GLU A 270 -3.43 13.90 26.68
N LEU A 271 -4.10 14.37 25.63
CA LEU A 271 -4.88 15.62 25.62
C LEU A 271 -6.04 15.62 26.61
N GLY A 272 -6.69 14.48 26.86
CA GLY A 272 -7.73 14.39 27.88
C GLY A 272 -7.23 14.59 29.32
N ARG A 273 -5.90 14.55 29.54
CA ARG A 273 -5.26 14.81 30.84
C ARG A 273 -4.79 16.27 30.98
N GLU A 274 -4.64 16.98 29.87
CA GLU A 274 -4.14 18.35 29.81
C GLU A 274 -5.19 19.20 29.08
N ASP A 275 -5.95 20.04 29.79
CA ASP A 275 -7.00 20.91 29.24
C ASP A 275 -6.49 21.81 28.10
N ALA A 276 -6.44 21.28 26.88
CA ALA A 276 -5.89 21.95 25.73
C ALA A 276 -7.02 22.64 24.95
N ALA A 277 -7.11 23.97 25.08
CA ALA A 277 -8.03 24.81 24.30
C ALA A 277 -7.77 24.78 22.78
N ARG A 278 -6.67 24.17 22.32
CA ARG A 278 -6.25 24.12 20.91
C ARG A 278 -5.78 22.72 20.53
N VAL A 279 -6.26 22.22 19.38
CA VAL A 279 -5.81 20.96 18.79
C VAL A 279 -4.33 21.09 18.38
N PRO A 280 -3.44 20.20 18.87
CA PRO A 280 -2.04 20.19 18.46
C PRO A 280 -1.85 19.99 16.95
N SER A 281 -0.77 20.56 16.40
CA SER A 281 -0.49 20.53 14.96
C SER A 281 -0.24 19.10 14.43
N ASP A 282 0.29 18.21 15.26
CA ASP A 282 0.50 16.80 14.90
C ASP A 282 -0.84 16.07 14.80
N VAL A 283 -1.77 16.28 15.74
CA VAL A 283 -3.14 15.74 15.68
C VAL A 283 -3.90 16.24 14.45
N ALA A 284 -3.77 17.52 14.11
CA ALA A 284 -4.34 18.07 12.87
C ALA A 284 -3.77 17.39 11.61
N THR A 285 -2.47 17.12 11.60
CA THR A 285 -1.80 16.38 10.51
C THR A 285 -2.30 14.95 10.42
N LEU A 286 -2.45 14.25 11.56
CA LEU A 286 -3.00 12.89 11.60
C LEU A 286 -4.44 12.86 11.09
N ASN A 287 -5.29 13.81 11.49
CA ASN A 287 -6.66 13.94 11.00
C ASN A 287 -6.71 14.16 9.49
N LEU A 288 -5.82 14.99 8.95
CA LEU A 288 -5.69 15.21 7.51
C LEU A 288 -5.31 13.91 6.77
N LEU A 289 -4.31 13.19 7.26
CA LEU A 289 -3.87 11.93 6.65
C LEU A 289 -4.95 10.84 6.72
N ILE A 290 -5.64 10.71 7.85
CA ILE A 290 -6.76 9.77 8.02
C ILE A 290 -7.89 10.10 7.05
N THR A 291 -8.24 11.38 6.91
CA THR A 291 -9.31 11.82 5.99
C THR A 291 -8.96 11.50 4.54
N ILE A 292 -7.71 11.72 4.12
CA ILE A 292 -7.27 11.41 2.76
C ILE A 292 -7.22 9.90 2.53
N THR A 293 -6.56 9.15 3.41
CA THR A 293 -6.38 7.69 3.24
C THR A 293 -7.69 6.91 3.38
N GLY A 294 -8.54 7.28 4.34
CA GLY A 294 -9.85 6.68 4.54
C GLY A 294 -10.89 7.14 3.50
N GLY A 295 -10.94 8.45 3.24
CA GLY A 295 -12.01 9.06 2.45
C GLY A 295 -11.74 9.23 0.97
N PHE A 296 -10.55 9.70 0.59
CA PHE A 296 -10.22 9.83 -0.83
C PHE A 296 -9.90 8.47 -1.47
N PHE A 297 -9.11 7.64 -0.77
CA PHE A 297 -8.70 6.31 -1.26
C PHE A 297 -9.62 5.18 -0.82
N GLY A 298 -10.70 5.47 -0.08
CA GLY A 298 -11.71 4.48 0.30
C GLY A 298 -11.18 3.33 1.18
N GLN A 299 -10.09 3.53 1.94
CA GLN A 299 -9.47 2.46 2.73
C GLN A 299 -10.09 2.28 4.12
N ALA A 300 -11.10 3.07 4.48
CA ALA A 300 -11.82 2.93 5.74
C ALA A 300 -13.04 2.00 5.57
N SER A 301 -13.18 1.05 6.49
CA SER A 301 -14.15 -0.05 6.41
C SER A 301 -15.59 0.31 6.79
N SER A 302 -15.84 1.52 7.29
CA SER A 302 -17.14 1.96 7.82
C SER A 302 -17.44 3.40 7.37
N ASP A 303 -18.72 3.71 7.15
CA ASP A 303 -19.22 5.10 7.00
C ASP A 303 -19.04 5.91 8.31
N GLU A 304 -18.55 5.30 9.39
CA GLU A 304 -18.36 5.91 10.71
C GLU A 304 -17.26 6.98 10.79
N TRP A 305 -16.33 7.07 9.84
CA TRP A 305 -15.44 8.25 9.78
C TRP A 305 -16.15 9.50 9.22
N LEU A 306 -17.33 9.31 8.60
CA LEU A 306 -18.21 10.34 8.05
C LEU A 306 -19.45 10.63 8.91
N THR A 307 -19.73 9.86 9.96
CA THR A 307 -20.91 10.11 10.79
C THR A 307 -20.67 11.24 11.81
N PRO A 308 -21.67 12.13 11.99
CA PRO A 308 -21.58 13.33 12.84
C PRO A 308 -21.16 13.03 14.29
#